data_AF-A0A497C9B5-F1
#
_entry.id   AF-A0A497C9B5-F1
#
_cell.length_a   1.000
_cell.length_b   1.000
_cell.length_c   1.000
_cell.angle_alpha   90.00
_cell.angle_beta   90.00
_cell.angle_gamma   90.00
#
_symmetry.space_group_name_H-M   'P 1'
#
loop_
_entity.id
_entity.type
_entity.pdbx_description
1 polymer ?
#
loop_
_entity_poly.entity_id
_entity_poly.type
_entity_poly.pdbx_seq_one_letter_code
_entity_poly.pdbx_strand_id
1 'polypeptide(L)' 'MTNKRIQELEEKIEDLKKRWPAHSVPAALLQELDDLEEELANELEKVQRGETDA' A
#
# COMPACT_ATOMS: atom_id res chain seq x y z
N MET A 1 -0.89 -1.70 18.68
CA MET A 1 -0.79 -2.98 17.94
C MET A 1 -0.29 -2.65 16.55
N THR A 2 0.75 -3.31 16.07
CA THR A 2 1.16 -3.16 14.67
C THR A 2 0.09 -3.83 13.83
N ASN A 3 -0.64 -3.05 13.02
CA ASN A 3 -1.61 -3.61 12.10
C ASN A 3 -0.82 -4.34 11.02
N LYS A 4 -0.82 -5.67 11.07
CA LYS A 4 -0.05 -6.52 10.15
C LYS A 4 -0.41 -6.22 8.69
N ARG A 5 -1.67 -5.84 8.41
CA ARG A 5 -2.12 -5.50 7.06
C ARG A 5 -1.43 -4.25 6.54
N ILE A 6 -1.30 -3.21 7.36
CA ILE A 6 -0.56 -1.99 7.00
C ILE A 6 0.89 -2.33 6.65
N GLN A 7 1.56 -3.14 7.47
CA GLN A 7 2.96 -3.52 7.20
C GLN A 7 3.11 -4.31 5.90
N GLU A 8 2.20 -5.26 5.63
CA GLU A 8 2.20 -5.99 4.36
C GLU A 8 2.00 -5.09 3.14
N LEU A 9 1.14 -4.07 3.26
CA LEU A 9 0.88 -3.11 2.18
C LEU A 9 2.11 -2.22 1.93
N GLU A 10 2.74 -1.72 2.99
CA GLU A 10 3.99 -0.96 2.90
C GLU A 10 5.12 -1.77 2.25
N GLU A 11 5.30 -3.03 2.66
CA GLU A 11 6.30 -3.93 2.05
C GLU A 11 6.04 -4.16 0.56
N LYS A 12 4.78 -4.39 0.17
CA LYS A 12 4.41 -4.57 -1.24
C LYS A 12 4.66 -3.32 -2.08
N ILE A 13 4.35 -2.15 -1.54
CA ILE A 13 4.61 -0.86 -2.20
C ILE A 13 6.10 -0.66 -2.43
N GLU A 14 6.93 -0.91 -1.40
CA GLU A 14 8.38 -0.78 -1.51
C GLU A 14 8.96 -1.78 -2.52
N ASP A 15 8.51 -3.02 -2.51
CA ASP A 15 8.96 -4.04 -3.45
C ASP A 15 8.47 -3.78 -4.88
N LEU A 16 7.30 -3.16 -5.05
CA LEU A 16 6.83 -2.66 -6.34
C LEU A 16 7.71 -1.52 -6.85
N LYS A 17 7.99 -0.52 -6.00
CA LYS A 17 8.85 0.64 -6.33
C LYS A 17 10.29 0.23 -6.66
N LYS A 18 10.86 -0.78 -5.99
CA LYS A 18 12.18 -1.33 -6.33
C LYS A 18 12.26 -1.95 -7.73
N ARG A 19 11.13 -2.46 -8.25
CA ARG A 19 11.03 -3.06 -9.59
C ARG A 19 10.81 -2.00 -10.68
N TRP A 20 10.73 -0.72 -10.33
CA TRP A 20 10.46 0.32 -11.31
C TRP A 20 11.63 0.54 -12.27
N PRO A 21 11.37 0.58 -13.58
CA PRO A 21 12.39 0.89 -14.57
C PRO A 21 12.79 2.37 -14.50
N ALA A 22 14.09 2.65 -14.70
CA ALA A 22 14.69 3.99 -14.51
C ALA A 22 14.18 5.09 -15.44
N HIS A 23 13.48 4.74 -16.53
CA HIS A 23 13.12 5.69 -17.58
C HIS A 23 11.61 5.86 -17.81
N SER A 24 10.78 4.85 -17.52
CA SER A 24 9.34 4.93 -17.73
C SER A 24 8.60 3.83 -16.98
N VAL A 25 7.81 4.19 -15.97
CA VAL A 25 6.99 3.22 -15.23
C VAL A 25 5.83 2.75 -16.11
N PRO A 26 5.64 1.43 -16.32
CA PRO A 26 4.49 0.90 -17.03
C PRO A 26 3.19 1.30 -16.33
N ALA A 27 2.15 1.61 -17.11
CA ALA A 27 0.83 1.94 -16.57
C ALA A 27 0.26 0.86 -15.63
N ALA A 28 0.56 -0.42 -15.90
CA ALA A 28 0.17 -1.51 -15.02
C ALA A 28 0.82 -1.45 -13.63
N LEU A 29 2.10 -1.07 -13.54
CA LEU A 29 2.79 -0.93 -12.24
C LEU A 29 2.35 0.34 -11.50
N LEU A 30 1.98 1.39 -12.24
CA LEU A 30 1.37 2.59 -11.65
C LEU A 30 -0.01 2.28 -11.07
N GLN A 31 -0.87 1.60 -11.84
CA GLN A 31 -2.18 1.18 -11.35
C GLN A 31 -2.07 0.28 -10.12
N GLU A 32 -1.15 -0.70 -10.14
CA GLU A 32 -0.91 -1.56 -8.97
C GLU A 32 -0.42 -0.75 -7.76
N LEU A 33 0.38 0.30 -7.98
CA LEU A 33 0.81 1.18 -6.89
C LEU A 33 -0.37 1.98 -6.34
N ASP A 34 -1.15 2.61 -7.21
CA ASP A 34 -2.31 3.43 -6.81
C ASP A 34 -3.30 2.59 -6.00
N ASP A 35 -3.58 1.36 -6.42
CA ASP A 35 -4.46 0.42 -5.71
C ASP A 35 -3.91 0.08 -4.31
N LEU A 36 -2.60 -0.18 -4.19
CA LEU A 36 -1.96 -0.49 -2.91
C LEU A 36 -1.91 0.72 -1.97
N GLU A 37 -1.65 1.92 -2.51
CA GLU A 37 -1.62 3.17 -1.75
C GLU A 37 -3.03 3.56 -1.27
N GLU A 38 -4.06 3.35 -2.08
CA GLU A 38 -5.47 3.53 -1.67
C GLU A 38 -5.86 2.52 -0.57
N GLU A 39 -5.48 1.25 -0.70
CA GLU A 39 -5.77 0.25 0.34
C GLU A 39 -5.08 0.60 1.66
N LEU A 40 -3.82 1.03 1.60
CA LEU A 40 -3.06 1.47 2.78
C LEU A 40 -3.72 2.67 3.45
N ALA A 41 -4.16 3.67 2.67
CA ALA A 41 -4.86 4.83 3.19
C ALA A 41 -6.17 4.45 3.89
N ASN A 42 -6.96 3.55 3.29
CA ASN A 42 -8.19 3.03 3.88
C ASN A 42 -7.93 2.29 5.19
N GLU A 43 -6.89 1.46 5.25
CA GLU A 43 -6.56 0.71 6.47
C GLU A 43 -6.03 1.63 7.58
N LEU A 44 -5.23 2.64 7.24
CA LEU A 44 -4.80 3.68 8.17
C LEU A 44 -5.97 4.50 8.70
N GLU A 45 -6.96 4.79 7.86
CA GLU A 45 -8.18 5.48 8.27
C GLU A 45 -9.00 4.63 9.25
N LYS A 46 -9.20 3.34 8.99
CA LYS A 46 -9.89 2.42 9.92
C LYS A 46 -9.20 2.38 11.28
N VAL A 47 -7.87 2.27 11.28
CA VAL A 47 -7.08 2.30 12.52
C VAL A 47 -7.26 3.62 13.27
N GLN A 48 -7.26 4.75 12.55
CA GLN A 48 -7.49 6.07 13.16
C GLN A 48 -8.92 6.26 13.67
N ARG A 49 -9.91 5.72 12.97
CA ARG A 49 -11.32 5.72 13.38
C ARG A 49 -11.59 4.76 14.54
N GLY A 50 -10.60 3.97 14.97
CA GLY A 50 -10.76 2.98 16.04
C GLY A 50 -11.59 1.77 15.62
N GLU A 51 -11.88 1.63 14.33
CA GLU A 51 -12.49 0.44 13.72
C GLU A 51 -11.41 -0.63 13.56
N THR A 52 -10.82 -1.04 14.68
CA THR A 52 -10.15 -2.34 14.73
C THR A 52 -11.25 -3.30 15.15
N ASP A 53 -11.83 -4.03 14.19
CA ASP A 53 -12.77 -5.12 14.45
C ASP A 53 -12.23 -5.98 15.61
N ALA A 54 -13.04 -6.07 16.67
CA ALA A 54 -12.78 -6.88 17.86
C ALA A 54 -13.05 -8.37 17.60
#